data_AF-A0A0C3KMM1-F1
#
_entry.id   AF-A0A0C3KMM1-F1
#
_cell.length_a   1.000
_cell.length_b   1.000
_cell.length_c   1.000
_cell.angle_alpha   90.00
_cell.angle_beta   90.00
_cell.angle_gamma   90.00
#
_symmetry.space_group_name_H-M   'P 1'
#
loop_
_entity.id
_entity.type
_entity.pdbx_description
1 polymer ?
#
loop_
_entity_poly.entity_id
_entity_poly.type
_entity_poly.pdbx_seq_one_letter_code
_entity_poly.pdbx_strand_id
1 'polypeptide(L)'
;MGSAIPMVATSTPSGWENPRSTAAGRLWTLLRSSPVVTQFISDNGTSSGSLTEIRRKYIQDGVPITNSYVNVPRVDPSLNSITFNYCDQQKAAFLDRTSFQDRGGLNAVGEALKRGMVLVLSIYDDRDAHMLWLNSQYPPGASQGLLGVARGICATTSGVPDDVEAMFPTSSVTISNSRFGPIGSTVY
;
A
#
# COMPACT_ATOMS: atom_id res chain seq x y z
N MET A 1 -18.36 19.16 17.04
CA MET A 1 -17.42 19.84 16.12
C MET A 1 -16.02 19.35 16.44
N GLY A 2 -15.49 18.43 15.65
CA GLY A 2 -14.10 17.97 15.76
C GLY A 2 -13.52 17.93 14.36
N SER A 3 -12.65 18.88 14.03
CA SER A 3 -11.94 18.91 12.75
C SER A 3 -11.07 17.67 12.63
N ALA A 4 -11.38 16.79 11.68
CA ALA A 4 -10.52 15.66 11.33
C ALA A 4 -9.32 16.15 10.50
N ILE A 5 -8.34 16.76 11.17
CA ILE A 5 -7.07 17.27 10.61
C ILE A 5 -6.42 16.20 9.72
N PRO A 6 -5.72 16.55 8.61
CA PRO A 6 -5.03 15.59 7.73
C PRO A 6 -4.39 14.46 8.53
N MET A 7 -4.91 13.27 8.29
CA MET A 7 -4.71 12.13 9.17
C MET A 7 -3.44 11.39 8.79
N VAL A 8 -2.74 10.92 9.80
CA VAL A 8 -1.67 9.95 9.65
C VAL A 8 -2.09 8.64 10.30
N ALA A 9 -1.94 7.50 9.64
CA ALA A 9 -2.04 6.20 10.27
C ALA A 9 -0.64 5.59 10.33
N THR A 10 -0.15 5.33 11.55
CA THR A 10 1.11 4.64 11.76
C THR A 10 0.89 3.24 12.33
N SER A 11 1.53 2.22 11.76
CA SER A 11 1.55 0.84 12.30
C SER A 11 2.91 0.20 12.09
N THR A 12 3.39 -0.61 13.04
CA THR A 12 4.59 -1.43 12.86
C THR A 12 4.21 -2.87 12.55
N PRO A 13 4.19 -3.32 11.28
CA PRO A 13 4.04 -4.72 10.94
C PRO A 13 5.38 -5.47 11.17
N SER A 14 5.29 -6.69 11.67
CA SER A 14 6.37 -7.68 11.59
C SER A 14 6.07 -8.65 10.44
N GLY A 15 6.93 -8.70 9.42
CA GLY A 15 6.99 -9.85 8.51
C GLY A 15 6.12 -9.89 7.26
N TRP A 16 5.82 -8.76 6.59
CA TRP A 16 5.08 -8.78 5.32
C TRP A 16 5.62 -7.75 4.30
N GLU A 17 5.77 -8.17 3.02
CA GLU A 17 6.23 -7.45 1.78
C GLU A 17 7.63 -7.71 1.14
N ASN A 18 7.59 -8.27 -0.07
CA ASN A 18 8.71 -8.68 -0.92
C ASN A 18 9.93 -7.70 -1.03
N PRO A 19 11.18 -8.20 -0.86
CA PRO A 19 12.42 -7.40 -0.96
C PRO A 19 12.79 -6.83 -2.35
N ARG A 20 11.98 -7.03 -3.40
CA ARG A 20 12.28 -6.55 -4.76
C ARG A 20 11.44 -5.36 -5.27
N SER A 21 10.47 -4.86 -4.50
CA SER A 21 9.61 -3.73 -4.95
C SER A 21 10.24 -2.35 -4.79
N THR A 22 11.43 -2.23 -4.20
CA THR A 22 12.08 -0.94 -4.00
C THR A 22 13.21 -0.71 -4.99
N ALA A 23 12.98 0.21 -5.93
CA ALA A 23 13.91 0.66 -6.97
C ALA A 23 15.13 1.46 -6.43
N ALA A 24 15.77 1.00 -5.35
CA ALA A 24 16.94 1.66 -4.76
C ALA A 24 17.99 0.71 -4.19
N GLY A 25 18.05 -0.56 -4.61
CA GLY A 25 19.16 -1.47 -4.29
C GLY A 25 19.41 -1.74 -2.80
N ARG A 26 18.57 -1.22 -1.90
CA ARG A 26 18.60 -1.49 -0.47
C ARG A 26 17.60 -2.59 -0.21
N LEU A 27 18.13 -3.78 0.05
CA LEU A 27 17.38 -4.93 0.50
C LEU A 27 16.71 -4.57 1.83
N TRP A 28 15.45 -4.16 1.79
CA TRP A 28 14.66 -4.01 3.00
C TRP A 28 14.53 -5.38 3.64
N THR A 29 15.11 -5.51 4.83
CA THR A 29 14.94 -6.74 5.59
C THR A 29 13.69 -6.57 6.44
N LEU A 30 12.57 -7.13 5.99
CA LEU A 30 11.30 -7.21 6.73
C LEU A 30 11.38 -7.97 8.05
N LEU A 31 12.51 -8.61 8.33
CA LEU A 31 12.74 -9.34 9.58
C LEU A 31 12.74 -8.41 10.81
N ARG A 32 12.63 -7.09 10.61
CA ARG A 32 12.59 -6.09 11.69
C ARG A 32 11.33 -5.24 11.62
N SER A 33 10.70 -5.08 12.80
CA SER A 33 9.59 -4.15 13.02
C SER A 33 9.96 -2.75 12.55
N SER A 34 9.15 -2.16 11.67
CA SER A 34 9.40 -0.85 11.06
C SER A 34 8.12 -0.04 11.05
N PRO A 35 8.06 1.16 11.68
CA PRO A 35 6.87 1.99 11.60
C PRO A 35 6.54 2.36 10.15
N VAL A 36 5.31 2.06 9.73
CA VAL A 36 4.72 2.44 8.45
C VAL A 36 3.86 3.65 8.70
N VAL A 37 4.12 4.77 8.02
CA VAL A 37 3.41 6.05 8.20
C VAL A 37 2.65 6.39 6.93
N THR A 38 1.33 6.49 6.99
CA THR A 38 0.47 6.86 5.84
C THR A 38 -0.19 8.20 6.10
N GLN A 39 -0.01 9.18 5.21
CA GLN A 39 -0.52 10.55 5.35
C GLN A 39 -1.58 10.84 4.29
N PHE A 40 -2.72 11.40 4.70
CA PHE A 40 -3.80 11.82 3.82
C PHE A 40 -3.77 13.35 3.66
N ILE A 41 -3.32 13.81 2.50
CA ILE A 41 -3.04 15.22 2.21
C ILE A 41 -4.18 15.80 1.38
N SER A 42 -4.70 16.94 1.82
CA SER A 42 -5.72 17.70 1.09
C SER A 42 -5.14 18.87 0.30
N ASP A 43 -5.89 19.32 -0.71
CA ASP A 43 -5.58 20.46 -1.58
C ASP A 43 -5.20 21.76 -0.83
N ASN A 44 -5.81 22.01 0.33
CA ASN A 44 -5.62 23.23 1.12
C ASN A 44 -4.92 22.98 2.46
N GLY A 45 -4.43 21.75 2.71
CA GLY A 45 -3.76 21.38 3.97
C GLY A 45 -4.67 21.31 5.20
N THR A 46 -6.01 21.36 5.03
CA THR A 46 -6.98 21.31 6.12
C THR A 46 -7.86 20.06 6.07
N SER A 47 -8.58 19.79 7.16
CA SER A 47 -9.54 18.69 7.28
C SER A 47 -10.75 18.78 6.33
N SER A 48 -11.11 19.98 5.91
CA SER A 48 -12.28 20.22 5.04
C SER A 48 -11.93 20.15 3.55
N GLY A 49 -10.66 20.23 3.19
CA GLY A 49 -10.18 20.18 1.81
C GLY A 49 -10.44 18.83 1.12
N SER A 50 -10.22 18.82 -0.20
CA SER A 50 -10.36 17.60 -1.02
C SER A 50 -9.09 16.78 -0.92
N LEU A 51 -9.18 15.45 -0.78
CA LEU A 51 -8.00 14.57 -0.74
C LEU A 51 -7.30 14.57 -2.11
N THR A 52 -6.01 14.92 -2.13
CA THR A 52 -5.21 15.02 -3.36
C THR A 52 -4.03 14.06 -3.41
N GLU A 53 -3.49 13.68 -2.26
CA GLU A 53 -2.32 12.81 -2.18
C GLU A 53 -2.41 11.87 -0.96
N ILE A 54 -2.09 10.59 -1.17
CA ILE A 54 -1.82 9.64 -0.08
C ILE A 54 -0.33 9.33 -0.11
N ARG A 55 0.39 9.77 0.92
CA ARG A 55 1.84 9.63 1.03
C ARG A 55 2.23 8.54 2.01
N ARG A 56 3.30 7.81 1.69
CA ARG A 56 3.85 6.76 2.54
C ARG A 56 5.28 7.11 2.99
N LYS A 57 5.60 6.79 4.24
CA LYS A 57 6.96 6.78 4.78
C LYS A 57 7.15 5.54 5.65
N TYR A 58 8.40 5.20 5.88
CA TYR A 58 8.82 4.14 6.78
C TYR A 58 9.86 4.68 7.76
N ILE A 59 10.02 4.01 8.89
CA ILE A 59 11.14 4.23 9.80
C ILE A 59 11.81 2.89 10.04
N GLN A 60 13.12 2.83 9.89
CA GLN A 60 13.90 1.65 10.21
C GLN A 60 15.14 2.08 10.97
N ASP A 61 15.40 1.47 12.13
CA ASP A 61 16.53 1.80 13.01
C ASP A 61 16.64 3.31 13.32
N GLY A 62 15.48 3.96 13.53
CA GLY A 62 15.38 5.40 13.80
C GLY A 62 15.59 6.30 12.57
N VAL A 63 15.88 5.74 11.40
CA VAL A 63 16.09 6.50 10.16
C VAL A 63 14.77 6.59 9.38
N PRO A 64 14.26 7.81 9.10
CA PRO A 64 13.13 8.00 8.20
C PRO A 64 13.51 7.65 6.77
N ILE A 65 12.62 6.92 6.10
CA ILE A 65 12.82 6.48 4.73
C ILE A 65 11.57 6.81 3.92
N THR A 66 11.77 7.49 2.79
CA THR A 66 10.71 7.84 1.86
C THR A 66 10.22 6.61 1.09
N ASN A 67 8.98 6.63 0.61
CA ASN A 67 8.49 5.60 -0.28
C ASN A 67 9.34 5.49 -1.55
N SER A 68 9.34 4.32 -2.18
CA SER A 68 10.03 4.11 -3.46
C SER A 68 9.38 4.94 -4.57
N TYR A 69 10.23 5.42 -5.48
CA TYR A 69 9.79 6.05 -6.71
C TYR A 69 9.31 5.00 -7.71
N VAL A 70 8.35 5.40 -8.55
CA VAL A 70 7.83 4.54 -9.61
C VAL A 70 8.93 4.26 -10.64
N ASN A 71 9.08 2.99 -10.99
CA ASN A 71 9.97 2.54 -12.06
C ASN A 71 9.18 1.66 -13.04
N VAL A 72 8.21 2.28 -13.72
CA VAL A 72 7.33 1.63 -14.69
C VAL A 72 7.35 2.46 -15.97
N PRO A 73 7.59 1.85 -17.15
CA PRO A 73 7.51 2.58 -18.41
C PRO A 73 6.16 3.29 -18.56
N ARG A 74 6.18 4.55 -19.01
CA ARG A 74 4.99 5.41 -19.22
C ARG A 74 4.29 5.87 -17.95
N VAL A 75 4.90 5.69 -16.78
CA VAL A 75 4.50 6.35 -15.54
C VAL A 75 5.62 7.29 -15.11
N ASP A 76 5.26 8.48 -14.64
CA ASP A 76 6.17 9.52 -14.20
C ASP A 76 7.07 8.99 -13.07
N PRO A 77 8.40 8.91 -13.30
CA PRO A 77 9.33 8.34 -12.34
C PRO A 77 9.58 9.24 -11.12
N SER A 78 9.10 10.50 -11.13
CA SER A 78 9.17 11.40 -9.97
C SER A 78 8.10 11.10 -8.92
N LEU A 79 7.11 10.25 -9.24
CA LEU A 79 6.03 9.91 -8.32
C LEU A 79 6.48 8.84 -7.31
N ASN A 80 6.15 9.06 -6.03
CA ASN A 80 6.31 8.08 -4.95
C ASN A 80 5.11 8.06 -3.99
N SER A 81 3.98 8.64 -4.40
CA SER A 81 2.74 8.74 -3.63
C SER A 81 1.53 8.51 -4.55
N ILE A 82 0.38 8.21 -3.96
CA ILE A 82 -0.86 8.01 -4.71
C ILE A 82 -1.51 9.38 -4.94
N THR A 83 -1.60 9.78 -6.19
CA THR A 83 -2.25 10.99 -6.68
C THR A 83 -3.19 10.64 -7.82
N PHE A 84 -4.06 11.57 -8.26
CA PHE A 84 -4.88 11.37 -9.46
C PHE A 84 -4.03 10.99 -10.68
N ASN A 85 -2.94 11.75 -10.92
CA ASN A 85 -2.02 11.51 -12.03
C ASN A 85 -1.34 10.13 -11.96
N TYR A 86 -0.93 9.69 -10.76
CA TYR A 86 -0.40 8.34 -10.57
C TYR A 86 -1.44 7.27 -10.96
N CYS A 87 -2.67 7.39 -10.48
CA CYS A 87 -3.73 6.43 -10.76
C CYS A 87 -4.04 6.35 -12.26
N ASP A 88 -4.11 7.48 -12.96
CA ASP A 88 -4.40 7.52 -14.40
C ASP A 88 -3.28 6.89 -15.22
N GLN A 89 -2.03 7.30 -14.95
CA GLN A 89 -0.87 6.78 -15.68
C GLN A 89 -0.65 5.29 -15.40
N GLN A 90 -0.78 4.85 -14.15
CA GLN A 90 -0.65 3.43 -13.79
C GLN A 90 -1.71 2.60 -14.52
N LYS A 91 -2.98 3.03 -14.51
CA LYS A 91 -4.07 2.28 -15.14
C LYS A 91 -3.90 2.19 -16.65
N ALA A 92 -3.50 3.29 -17.30
CA ALA A 92 -3.15 3.28 -18.71
C ALA A 92 -1.96 2.37 -19.03
N ALA A 93 -0.88 2.42 -18.22
CA ALA A 93 0.31 1.61 -18.44
C ALA A 93 0.07 0.10 -18.25
N PHE A 94 -0.81 -0.28 -17.31
CA PHE A 94 -1.14 -1.69 -17.03
C PHE A 94 -2.34 -2.20 -17.84
N LEU A 95 -2.96 -1.35 -18.67
CA LEU A 95 -4.15 -1.69 -19.47
C LEU A 95 -5.33 -2.18 -18.60
N ASP A 96 -5.43 -1.62 -17.39
CA ASP A 96 -6.46 -1.94 -16.42
C ASP A 96 -7.70 -1.05 -16.60
N ARG A 97 -8.87 -1.54 -16.16
CA ARG A 97 -10.08 -0.70 -16.06
C ARG A 97 -9.91 0.42 -15.03
N THR A 98 -10.46 1.59 -15.35
CA THR A 98 -10.43 2.82 -14.52
C THR A 98 -11.52 2.86 -13.46
N SER A 99 -11.93 1.70 -12.94
CA SER A 99 -13.07 1.59 -12.01
C SER A 99 -12.91 2.35 -10.70
N PHE A 100 -11.68 2.80 -10.36
CA PHE A 100 -11.42 3.71 -9.24
C PHE A 100 -11.85 5.14 -9.58
N GLN A 101 -11.39 5.64 -10.74
CA GLN A 101 -11.77 6.94 -11.29
C GLN A 101 -13.27 7.03 -11.55
N ASP A 102 -13.85 5.99 -12.16
CA ASP A 102 -15.29 5.91 -12.47
C ASP A 102 -16.17 6.01 -11.21
N ARG A 103 -15.62 5.71 -10.04
CA ARG A 103 -16.28 5.79 -8.73
C ARG A 103 -15.89 7.02 -7.91
N GLY A 104 -15.29 8.03 -8.54
CA GLY A 104 -14.94 9.31 -7.92
C GLY A 104 -13.53 9.39 -7.35
N GLY A 105 -12.70 8.35 -7.54
CA GLY A 105 -11.27 8.36 -7.23
C GLY A 105 -10.93 8.83 -5.81
N LEU A 106 -9.90 9.66 -5.67
CA LEU A 106 -9.47 10.18 -4.37
C LEU A 106 -10.51 11.08 -3.71
N ASN A 107 -11.39 11.75 -4.47
CA ASN A 107 -12.47 12.54 -3.89
C ASN A 107 -13.43 11.64 -3.10
N ALA A 108 -13.85 10.51 -3.67
CA ALA A 108 -14.73 9.56 -2.99
C ALA A 108 -14.07 8.98 -1.73
N VAL A 109 -12.76 8.69 -1.77
CA VAL A 109 -11.98 8.26 -0.60
C VAL A 109 -11.93 9.36 0.47
N GLY A 110 -11.64 10.60 0.08
CA GLY A 110 -11.62 11.75 0.98
C GLY A 110 -12.96 11.97 1.68
N GLU A 111 -14.06 11.88 0.94
CA GLU A 111 -15.40 12.00 1.52
C GLU A 111 -15.76 10.83 2.45
N ALA A 112 -15.29 9.61 2.16
CA ALA A 112 -15.43 8.48 3.07
C ALA A 112 -14.66 8.69 4.38
N LEU A 113 -13.42 9.18 4.30
CA LEU A 113 -12.61 9.50 5.48
C LEU A 113 -13.27 10.57 6.35
N LYS A 114 -13.86 11.61 5.74
CA LYS A 114 -14.60 12.68 6.47
C LYS A 114 -15.84 12.16 7.20
N ARG A 115 -16.52 11.14 6.68
CA ARG A 115 -17.67 10.50 7.35
C ARG A 115 -17.26 9.63 8.54
N GLY A 116 -15.97 9.35 8.70
CA GLY A 116 -15.46 8.40 9.67
C GLY A 116 -15.41 6.99 9.11
N MET A 117 -14.30 6.31 9.35
CA MET A 117 -14.07 4.92 8.96
C MET A 117 -13.68 4.09 10.18
N VAL A 118 -13.89 2.78 10.11
CA VAL A 118 -13.50 1.83 11.15
C VAL A 118 -12.15 1.21 10.78
N LEU A 119 -11.22 1.16 11.74
CA LEU A 119 -9.96 0.43 11.58
C LEU A 119 -10.22 -1.08 11.68
N VAL A 120 -9.77 -1.83 10.67
CA VAL A 120 -9.85 -3.30 10.63
C VAL A 120 -8.43 -3.87 10.55
N LEU A 121 -8.13 -4.84 11.41
CA LEU A 121 -6.89 -5.61 11.40
C LEU A 121 -7.24 -7.07 11.14
N SER A 122 -6.54 -7.72 10.21
CA SER A 122 -6.83 -9.10 9.82
C SER A 122 -5.57 -9.85 9.39
N ILE A 123 -5.64 -11.19 9.50
CA ILE A 123 -4.71 -12.15 8.92
C ILE A 123 -5.56 -13.20 8.21
N TYR A 124 -5.27 -13.47 6.95
CA TYR A 124 -6.07 -14.38 6.11
C TYR A 124 -5.23 -14.94 4.97
N ASP A 125 -5.61 -16.10 4.47
CA ASP A 125 -5.26 -16.61 3.15
C ASP A 125 -6.44 -16.42 2.18
N ASP A 126 -6.23 -16.73 0.91
CA ASP A 126 -7.15 -16.35 -0.17
C ASP A 126 -7.53 -17.59 -0.98
N ARG A 127 -8.77 -18.02 -0.81
CA ARG A 127 -9.35 -19.18 -1.51
C ARG A 127 -9.66 -18.91 -2.98
N ASP A 128 -9.76 -17.64 -3.40
CA ASP A 128 -10.15 -17.29 -4.76
C ASP A 128 -8.93 -17.12 -5.67
N ALA A 129 -7.88 -16.46 -5.17
CA ALA A 129 -6.72 -16.09 -5.97
C ALA A 129 -5.37 -16.36 -5.29
N HIS A 130 -5.34 -17.11 -4.19
CA HIS A 130 -4.13 -17.65 -3.55
C HIS A 130 -3.08 -16.57 -3.21
N MET A 131 -3.51 -15.34 -2.91
CA MET A 131 -2.65 -14.15 -2.74
C MET A 131 -1.75 -13.77 -3.92
N LEU A 132 -1.95 -14.37 -5.10
CA LEU A 132 -1.07 -14.15 -6.24
C LEU A 132 -1.12 -12.69 -6.73
N TRP A 133 -2.27 -12.04 -6.58
CA TRP A 133 -2.48 -10.62 -6.87
C TRP A 133 -1.71 -9.68 -5.94
N LEU A 134 -1.17 -10.18 -4.82
CA LEU A 134 -0.36 -9.42 -3.89
C LEU A 134 1.13 -9.72 -4.04
N ASN A 135 1.53 -10.98 -4.17
CA ASN A 135 2.93 -11.41 -4.00
C ASN A 135 3.53 -12.26 -5.13
N SER A 136 2.80 -12.49 -6.23
CA SER A 136 3.23 -13.35 -7.34
C SER A 136 2.98 -12.68 -8.71
N GLN A 137 2.61 -13.46 -9.73
CA GLN A 137 2.17 -13.00 -11.04
C GLN A 137 0.65 -13.15 -11.16
N TYR A 138 -0.03 -12.07 -11.56
CA TYR A 138 -1.49 -12.06 -11.69
C TYR A 138 -1.95 -11.12 -12.82
N PRO A 139 -2.96 -11.50 -13.63
CA PRO A 139 -3.78 -12.70 -13.54
C PRO A 139 -3.09 -13.99 -14.04
N PRO A 140 -3.57 -15.19 -13.65
CA PRO A 140 -3.07 -16.45 -14.19
C PRO A 140 -3.16 -16.48 -15.72
N GLY A 141 -2.10 -16.95 -16.38
CA GLY A 141 -2.04 -17.03 -17.84
C GLY A 141 -1.79 -15.71 -18.57
N ALA A 142 -1.54 -14.60 -17.86
CA ALA A 142 -1.13 -13.35 -18.48
C ALA A 142 0.17 -13.54 -19.30
N SER A 143 0.25 -12.86 -20.44
CA SER A 143 1.43 -12.91 -21.31
C SER A 143 2.67 -12.35 -20.60
N GLN A 144 3.83 -12.97 -20.83
CA GLN A 144 5.10 -12.49 -20.31
C GLN A 144 5.38 -11.07 -20.83
N GLY A 145 5.95 -10.22 -19.96
CA GLY A 145 6.36 -8.85 -20.30
C GLY A 145 5.25 -7.80 -20.20
N LEU A 146 4.00 -8.17 -19.91
CA LEU A 146 2.95 -7.20 -19.60
C LEU A 146 3.26 -6.49 -18.28
N LEU A 147 3.21 -5.16 -18.32
CA LEU A 147 3.42 -4.31 -17.15
C LEU A 147 2.31 -4.54 -16.12
N GLY A 148 2.68 -4.59 -14.84
CA GLY A 148 1.74 -4.78 -13.73
C GLY A 148 1.36 -6.24 -13.42
N VAL A 149 1.82 -7.21 -14.22
CA VAL A 149 1.56 -8.64 -13.95
C VAL A 149 2.40 -9.15 -12.78
N ALA A 150 3.70 -8.87 -12.77
CA ALA A 150 4.60 -9.26 -11.69
C ALA A 150 4.45 -8.32 -10.49
N ARG A 151 4.02 -8.86 -9.36
CA ARG A 151 3.73 -8.14 -8.10
C ARG A 151 4.58 -8.62 -6.94
N GLY A 152 5.06 -9.86 -7.03
CA GLY A 152 6.18 -10.29 -6.22
C GLY A 152 6.93 -11.50 -6.77
N ILE A 153 7.72 -12.12 -5.89
CA ILE A 153 8.64 -13.22 -6.23
C ILE A 153 8.09 -14.60 -5.86
N CYS A 154 6.94 -14.67 -5.19
CA CYS A 154 6.36 -15.94 -4.79
C CYS A 154 5.96 -16.74 -6.04
N ALA A 155 6.11 -18.06 -5.99
CA ALA A 155 5.75 -18.94 -7.10
C ALA A 155 4.25 -18.82 -7.42
N THR A 156 3.88 -18.97 -8.70
CA THR A 156 2.47 -18.93 -9.14
C THR A 156 1.65 -20.12 -8.62
N THR A 157 2.30 -21.12 -8.04
CA THR A 157 1.71 -22.29 -7.38
C THR A 157 1.64 -22.15 -5.86
N SER A 158 2.05 -21.02 -5.29
CA SER A 158 1.99 -20.78 -3.85
C SER A 158 0.62 -20.26 -3.40
N GLY A 159 0.40 -20.20 -2.09
CA GLY A 159 -0.77 -19.55 -1.50
C GLY A 159 -2.06 -20.35 -1.54
N VAL A 160 -2.02 -21.63 -1.95
CA VAL A 160 -3.14 -22.57 -1.80
C VAL A 160 -3.45 -22.68 -0.31
N PRO A 161 -4.69 -22.37 0.13
CA PRO A 161 -5.04 -22.32 1.56
C PRO A 161 -4.68 -23.60 2.32
N ASP A 162 -5.11 -24.76 1.82
CA ASP A 162 -4.84 -26.05 2.47
C ASP A 162 -3.33 -26.32 2.64
N ASP A 163 -2.50 -25.88 1.68
CA ASP A 163 -1.04 -26.00 1.76
C ASP A 163 -0.47 -25.02 2.80
N VAL A 164 -0.89 -23.75 2.78
CA VAL A 164 -0.39 -22.72 3.70
C VAL A 164 -0.79 -23.00 5.15
N GLU A 165 -2.04 -23.39 5.37
CA GLU A 165 -2.58 -23.77 6.68
C GLU A 165 -1.81 -24.97 7.27
N ALA A 166 -1.48 -25.97 6.44
CA ALA A 166 -0.74 -27.16 6.87
C ALA A 166 0.75 -26.89 7.10
N MET A 167 1.40 -26.13 6.23
CA MET A 167 2.85 -25.88 6.29
C MET A 167 3.24 -24.79 7.29
N PHE A 168 2.41 -23.76 7.45
CA PHE A 168 2.72 -22.60 8.29
C PHE A 168 1.60 -22.27 9.30
N PRO A 169 1.13 -23.25 10.10
CA PRO A 169 -0.03 -23.10 10.99
C PRO A 169 0.21 -22.08 12.12
N THR A 170 1.47 -21.76 12.42
CA THR A 170 1.85 -20.82 13.48
C THR A 170 2.17 -19.42 12.95
N SER A 171 1.84 -19.14 11.68
CA SER A 171 1.99 -17.80 11.11
C SER A 171 1.21 -16.77 11.91
N SER A 172 1.84 -15.65 12.21
CA SER A 172 1.21 -14.58 13.00
C SER A 172 1.70 -13.22 12.53
N VAL A 173 0.90 -12.20 12.81
CA VAL A 173 1.26 -10.79 12.60
C VAL A 173 1.09 -10.04 13.91
N THR A 174 2.12 -9.29 14.30
CA THR A 174 2.00 -8.33 15.40
C THR A 174 1.88 -6.94 14.82
N ILE A 175 0.82 -6.24 15.22
CA ILE A 175 0.58 -4.84 14.89
C ILE A 175 0.54 -4.08 16.22
N SER A 176 1.41 -3.09 16.37
CA SER A 176 1.53 -2.34 17.60
C SER A 176 1.80 -0.87 17.33
N ASN A 177 1.83 -0.07 18.41
CA ASN A 177 2.12 1.36 18.39
C ASN A 177 1.26 2.14 17.37
N SER A 178 -0.01 1.78 17.27
CA SER A 178 -0.97 2.44 16.38
C SER A 178 -1.22 3.86 16.84
N ARG A 179 -0.96 4.83 15.97
CA ARG A 179 -1.12 6.27 16.23
C ARG A 179 -1.83 6.96 15.09
N PHE A 180 -2.62 7.96 15.44
CA PHE A 180 -3.23 8.87 14.48
C PHE A 180 -3.26 10.31 15.01
N GLY A 181 -3.22 11.27 14.09
CA GLY A 181 -3.19 12.69 14.42
C GLY A 181 -2.77 13.54 13.23
N PRO A 182 -2.52 14.85 13.46
CA PRO A 182 -2.01 15.77 12.45
C PRO A 182 -0.75 15.26 11.74
N ILE A 183 -0.58 15.64 10.47
CA ILE A 183 0.66 15.36 9.73
C ILE A 183 1.88 15.85 10.51
N GLY A 184 2.81 14.92 10.76
CA GLY A 184 4.05 15.17 11.50
C GLY A 184 3.99 14.85 13.01
N SER A 185 2.83 14.50 13.56
CA SER A 185 2.66 14.27 15.01
C SER A 185 2.85 12.82 15.49
N THR A 186 2.95 11.85 14.57
CA THR A 186 2.88 10.41 14.91
C THR A 186 4.24 9.70 14.93
N VAL A 187 5.33 10.42 14.69
CA VAL A 187 6.70 9.90 14.65
C VAL A 187 7.58 10.68 15.63
N TYR A 188 8.23 9.97 16.56
CA TYR A 188 9.26 10.47 17.47
C TYR A 188 10.56 9.75 17.16
#